data_AF-A0A9E0TBX1-F1
#
_entry.id   AF-A0A9E0TBX1-F1
#
_cell.length_a   1.000
_cell.length_b   1.000
_cell.length_c   1.000
_cell.angle_alpha   90.00
_cell.angle_beta   90.00
_cell.angle_gamma   90.00
#
_symmetry.space_group_name_H-M   'P 1'
#
loop_
_entity.id
_entity.type
_entity.pdbx_description
1 polymer ?
#
loop_
_entity_poly.entity_id
_entity_poly.type
_entity_poly.pdbx_seq_one_letter_code
_entity_poly.pdbx_strand_id
1 'polypeptide(L)'
;MKDWLEENGLTLESRRHLITDAGQLVPEFNIESDGVEFFCHSPFIMHVDDGDDLRNAASLIFNVRFRKNGANYDYLAVGDSEWSVLEDIVTTTKAHGNMDRLAWDLYNIPHHCSYLALSDEKGEFETIPKPLIKEILMSGKEGAYIVSSSCPIMDTKEGREQTQPPHIQAKKCYETYRKKTGGATFLVTMEEPNGTKPEPLEFKVDNLGLSLARAASTAAAILTSKPAPRAG
;
A
#
# COMPACT_ATOMS: atom_id res chain seq x y z
N MET A 1 19.37 -13.04 13.91
CA MET A 1 19.60 -13.73 12.61
C MET A 1 20.98 -14.36 12.51
N LYS A 2 22.07 -13.61 12.73
CA LYS A 2 23.45 -14.15 12.64
C LYS A 2 23.67 -15.33 13.60
N ASP A 3 23.31 -15.16 14.87
CA ASP A 3 23.43 -16.20 15.89
C ASP A 3 22.65 -17.47 15.52
N TRP A 4 21.40 -17.32 15.06
CA TRP A 4 20.58 -18.45 14.61
C TRP A 4 21.20 -19.18 13.40
N LEU A 5 21.78 -18.44 12.43
CA LEU A 5 22.48 -19.07 11.31
C LEU A 5 23.69 -19.87 11.79
N GLU A 6 24.49 -19.30 12.68
CA GLU A 6 25.68 -19.96 13.24
C GLU A 6 25.31 -21.22 14.05
N GLU A 7 24.29 -21.15 14.90
CA GLU A 7 23.75 -22.30 15.66
C GLU A 7 23.27 -23.44 14.76
N ASN A 8 22.86 -23.14 13.52
CA ASN A 8 22.41 -24.12 12.53
C ASN A 8 23.49 -24.47 11.50
N GLY A 9 24.75 -24.09 11.72
CA GLY A 9 25.87 -24.41 10.83
C GLY A 9 25.81 -23.68 9.48
N LEU A 10 25.17 -22.51 9.44
CA LEU A 10 25.02 -21.67 8.26
C LEU A 10 25.82 -20.36 8.41
N THR A 11 26.13 -19.71 7.29
CA THR A 11 26.74 -18.38 7.28
C THR A 11 25.80 -17.41 6.58
N LEU A 12 25.90 -16.11 6.92
CA LEU A 12 25.15 -15.08 6.19
C LEU A 12 25.47 -15.11 4.70
N GLU A 13 26.74 -15.27 4.35
CA GLU A 13 27.20 -15.37 2.96
C GLU A 13 26.59 -16.56 2.22
N SER A 14 26.44 -17.73 2.87
CA SER A 14 25.81 -18.89 2.23
C SER A 14 24.32 -18.68 1.94
N ARG A 15 23.69 -17.67 2.56
CA ARG A 15 22.29 -17.30 2.37
C ARG A 15 22.09 -15.95 1.70
N ARG A 16 23.16 -15.23 1.33
CA ARG A 16 23.06 -13.86 0.80
C ARG A 16 22.20 -13.77 -0.46
N HIS A 17 22.22 -14.82 -1.29
CA HIS A 17 21.39 -14.95 -2.48
C HIS A 17 19.88 -15.01 -2.21
N LEU A 18 19.45 -15.17 -0.95
CA LEU A 18 18.05 -15.17 -0.52
C LEU A 18 17.61 -13.83 0.09
N ILE A 19 18.53 -12.85 0.17
CA ILE A 19 18.31 -11.57 0.84
C ILE A 19 18.37 -10.46 -0.20
N THR A 20 17.28 -9.71 -0.33
CA THR A 20 17.24 -8.47 -1.12
C THR A 20 17.23 -7.30 -0.14
N ASP A 21 18.19 -6.38 -0.31
CA ASP A 21 18.31 -5.21 0.56
C ASP A 21 17.25 -4.14 0.18
N ALA A 22 16.83 -3.32 1.15
CA ALA A 22 15.97 -2.17 0.86
C ALA A 22 16.63 -1.23 -0.16
N GLY A 23 15.82 -0.67 -1.07
CA GLY A 23 16.29 0.13 -2.20
C GLY A 23 16.66 -0.69 -3.44
N GLN A 24 16.54 -2.02 -3.40
CA GLN A 24 16.85 -2.90 -4.53
C GLN A 24 15.61 -3.56 -5.13
N LEU A 25 15.75 -4.01 -6.38
CA LEU A 25 14.79 -4.90 -7.02
C LEU A 25 15.04 -6.35 -6.60
N VAL A 26 13.97 -7.10 -6.37
CA VAL A 26 14.01 -8.54 -6.19
C VAL A 26 14.52 -9.18 -7.49
N PRO A 27 15.59 -10.00 -7.46
CA PRO A 27 16.27 -10.46 -8.67
C PRO A 27 15.49 -11.49 -9.49
N GLU A 28 14.49 -12.16 -8.90
CA GLU A 28 13.74 -13.23 -9.53
C GLU A 28 12.76 -12.77 -10.63
N PHE A 29 12.29 -11.52 -10.58
CA PHE A 29 11.29 -11.00 -11.53
C PHE A 29 11.83 -9.80 -12.28
N ASN A 30 11.66 -9.80 -13.60
CA ASN A 30 12.11 -8.72 -14.47
C ASN A 30 10.95 -8.14 -15.28
N ILE A 31 10.84 -6.81 -15.29
CA ILE A 31 9.73 -6.11 -15.94
C ILE A 31 9.67 -6.30 -17.47
N GLU A 32 10.79 -6.57 -18.13
CA GLU A 32 10.84 -6.77 -19.59
C GLU A 32 10.40 -8.18 -20.00
N SER A 33 10.79 -9.21 -19.23
CA SER A 33 10.43 -10.61 -19.53
C SER A 33 9.11 -11.04 -18.89
N ASP A 34 8.89 -10.67 -17.64
CA ASP A 34 7.78 -11.16 -16.82
C ASP A 34 6.61 -10.17 -16.76
N GLY A 35 6.85 -8.92 -17.19
CA GLY A 35 5.86 -7.85 -17.09
C GLY A 35 5.60 -7.39 -15.66
N VAL A 36 6.45 -7.79 -14.70
CA VAL A 36 6.37 -7.39 -13.29
C VAL A 36 7.76 -7.27 -12.67
N GLU A 37 7.94 -6.30 -11.78
CA GLU A 37 9.11 -6.19 -10.90
C GLU A 37 8.69 -5.80 -9.48
N PHE A 38 9.53 -6.12 -8.49
CA PHE A 38 9.29 -5.84 -7.07
C PHE A 38 10.43 -5.00 -6.53
N PHE A 39 10.14 -3.78 -6.10
CA PHE A 39 11.08 -2.89 -5.44
C PHE A 39 10.86 -2.94 -3.93
N CYS A 40 11.91 -3.27 -3.17
CA CYS A 40 11.87 -3.37 -1.71
C CYS A 40 12.10 -2.00 -1.08
N HIS A 41 11.12 -1.47 -0.35
CA HIS A 41 11.28 -0.24 0.46
C HIS A 41 11.76 -0.53 1.89
N SER A 42 11.38 -1.69 2.45
CA SER A 42 11.53 -2.04 3.87
C SER A 42 11.66 -3.56 4.03
N PRO A 43 12.28 -4.09 5.10
CA PRO A 43 12.80 -3.40 6.30
C PRO A 43 14.12 -2.65 6.11
N PHE A 44 14.26 -1.51 6.81
CA PHE A 44 15.57 -0.90 7.05
C PHE A 44 16.28 -1.59 8.22
N ILE A 45 17.61 -1.69 8.12
CA ILE A 45 18.47 -2.30 9.17
C ILE A 45 18.30 -1.59 10.53
N MET A 46 17.93 -0.30 10.58
CA MET A 46 17.72 0.42 11.83
C MET A 46 16.47 -0.02 12.62
N HIS A 47 15.56 -0.77 12.00
CA HIS A 47 14.31 -1.23 12.62
C HIS A 47 14.37 -2.70 13.03
N VAL A 48 15.56 -3.28 13.30
CA VAL A 48 15.70 -4.72 13.64
C VAL A 48 16.54 -5.02 14.89
N ASP A 49 16.98 -4.01 15.65
CA ASP A 49 17.92 -4.21 16.76
C ASP A 49 17.30 -4.29 18.18
N ASP A 50 16.01 -3.95 18.40
CA ASP A 50 15.40 -3.94 19.75
C ASP A 50 13.98 -4.58 19.82
N GLY A 51 13.87 -5.77 20.43
CA GLY A 51 12.64 -6.26 21.12
C GLY A 51 11.46 -6.81 20.30
N ASP A 52 10.39 -7.25 20.96
CA ASP A 52 9.18 -7.84 20.33
C ASP A 52 8.28 -6.82 19.59
N ASP A 53 8.49 -5.51 19.77
CA ASP A 53 7.81 -4.40 19.07
C ASP A 53 8.24 -4.24 17.59
N LEU A 54 9.13 -5.12 17.12
CA LEU A 54 9.68 -5.15 15.76
C LEU A 54 8.68 -5.54 14.66
N ARG A 55 7.52 -6.14 14.97
CA ARG A 55 6.68 -6.80 13.95
C ARG A 55 6.09 -5.84 12.91
N ASN A 56 5.57 -4.70 13.36
CA ASN A 56 4.99 -3.71 12.46
C ASN A 56 6.09 -2.83 11.82
N ALA A 57 7.15 -2.53 12.58
CA ALA A 57 8.29 -1.74 12.14
C ALA A 57 9.18 -2.47 11.10
N ALA A 58 9.15 -3.80 11.08
CA ALA A 58 9.85 -4.64 10.11
C ALA A 58 8.94 -5.17 8.99
N SER A 59 7.78 -4.52 8.75
CA SER A 59 6.89 -4.89 7.64
C SER A 59 7.65 -4.87 6.32
N LEU A 60 7.44 -5.91 5.51
CA LEU A 60 7.88 -5.91 4.12
C LEU A 60 7.03 -4.91 3.34
N ILE A 61 7.68 -3.90 2.76
CA ILE A 61 7.00 -2.86 1.99
C ILE A 61 7.53 -2.92 0.57
N PHE A 62 6.62 -3.05 -0.38
CA PHE A 62 6.94 -3.19 -1.79
C PHE A 62 6.23 -2.15 -2.63
N ASN A 63 6.95 -1.64 -3.63
CA ASN A 63 6.33 -1.17 -4.86
C ASN A 63 6.40 -2.33 -5.87
N VAL A 64 5.23 -2.89 -6.21
CA VAL A 64 5.10 -3.92 -7.25
C VAL A 64 4.67 -3.24 -8.53
N ARG A 65 5.53 -3.24 -9.53
CA ARG A 65 5.27 -2.55 -10.79
C ARG A 65 4.95 -3.56 -11.89
N PHE A 66 3.76 -3.46 -12.45
CA PHE A 66 3.32 -4.22 -13.61
C PHE A 66 3.53 -3.41 -14.88
N ARG A 67 3.91 -4.06 -15.99
CA ARG A 67 4.00 -3.44 -17.31
C ARG A 67 3.04 -4.09 -18.28
N LYS A 68 2.19 -3.27 -18.91
CA LYS A 68 1.28 -3.72 -19.97
C LYS A 68 1.18 -2.66 -21.05
N ASN A 69 1.41 -3.07 -22.30
CA ASN A 69 1.36 -2.20 -23.49
C ASN A 69 2.20 -0.92 -23.36
N GLY A 70 3.39 -1.04 -22.77
CA GLY A 70 4.31 0.08 -22.56
C GLY A 70 3.97 1.00 -21.39
N ALA A 71 2.84 0.79 -20.70
CA ALA A 71 2.46 1.54 -19.49
C ALA A 71 2.80 0.75 -18.21
N ASN A 72 3.19 1.49 -17.17
CA ASN A 72 3.49 0.95 -15.84
C ASN A 72 2.33 1.20 -14.86
N TYR A 73 1.99 0.18 -14.08
CA TYR A 73 0.98 0.23 -13.03
C TYR A 73 1.60 -0.21 -11.71
N ASP A 74 1.46 0.60 -10.67
CA ASP A 74 2.16 0.44 -9.40
C ASP A 74 1.19 0.04 -8.29
N TYR A 75 1.48 -1.09 -7.63
CA TYR A 75 0.84 -1.52 -6.40
C TYR A 75 1.77 -1.26 -5.21
N LEU A 76 1.36 -0.35 -4.32
CA LEU A 76 2.07 -0.04 -3.09
C LEU A 76 1.48 -0.88 -1.95
N ALA A 77 2.26 -1.87 -1.49
CA ALA A 77 1.91 -2.76 -0.39
C ALA A 77 2.75 -2.38 0.84
N VAL A 78 2.10 -1.89 1.89
CA VAL A 78 2.78 -1.25 3.05
C VAL A 78 2.61 -1.99 4.37
N GLY A 79 1.92 -3.14 4.36
CA GLY A 79 1.73 -3.97 5.56
C GLY A 79 1.06 -3.21 6.71
N ASP A 80 1.58 -3.37 7.91
CA ASP A 80 1.00 -2.81 9.14
C ASP A 80 1.81 -1.63 9.69
N SER A 81 2.53 -0.95 8.79
CA SER A 81 3.48 0.12 9.12
C SER A 81 2.82 1.37 9.69
N GLU A 82 3.51 2.00 10.64
CA GLU A 82 3.13 3.28 11.22
C GLU A 82 3.79 4.46 10.47
N TRP A 83 3.32 5.66 10.76
CA TRP A 83 3.77 6.90 10.12
C TRP A 83 5.29 7.07 10.19
N SER A 84 5.93 6.73 11.31
CA SER A 84 7.38 6.88 11.52
C SER A 84 8.20 6.09 10.50
N VAL A 85 7.86 4.81 10.30
CA VAL A 85 8.49 3.92 9.31
C VAL A 85 8.27 4.46 7.89
N LEU A 86 7.06 4.94 7.61
CA LEU A 86 6.74 5.50 6.29
C LEU A 86 7.49 6.83 6.03
N GLU A 87 7.72 7.66 7.05
CA GLU A 87 8.56 8.86 6.92
C GLU A 87 10.02 8.53 6.60
N ASP A 88 10.56 7.46 7.21
CA ASP A 88 11.90 6.96 6.91
C ASP A 88 12.00 6.47 5.46
N ILE A 89 10.95 5.80 4.95
CA ILE A 89 10.86 5.40 3.54
C ILE A 89 10.85 6.61 2.61
N VAL A 90 10.02 7.62 2.87
CA VAL A 90 9.96 8.83 2.03
C VAL A 90 11.31 9.53 2.03
N THR A 91 11.90 9.71 3.21
CA THR A 91 13.21 10.38 3.36
C THR A 91 14.31 9.65 2.59
N THR A 92 14.41 8.33 2.77
CA THR A 92 15.42 7.50 2.11
C THR A 92 15.19 7.46 0.60
N THR A 93 13.96 7.26 0.16
CA THR A 93 13.60 7.23 -1.27
C THR A 93 13.98 8.54 -1.95
N LYS A 94 13.71 9.67 -1.29
CA LYS A 94 14.06 11.02 -1.77
C LYS A 94 15.58 11.22 -1.83
N ALA A 95 16.30 10.81 -0.80
CA ALA A 95 17.77 10.89 -0.74
C ALA A 95 18.44 10.09 -1.88
N HIS A 96 17.83 8.98 -2.29
CA HIS A 96 18.32 8.14 -3.40
C HIS A 96 17.74 8.50 -4.78
N GLY A 97 16.91 9.55 -4.88
CA GLY A 97 16.33 9.98 -6.16
C GLY A 97 15.28 9.02 -6.75
N ASN A 98 14.69 8.16 -5.92
CA ASN A 98 13.79 7.07 -6.34
C ASN A 98 12.30 7.41 -6.13
N MET A 99 11.91 8.69 -6.17
CA MET A 99 10.54 9.12 -5.83
C MET A 99 9.46 8.48 -6.70
N ASP A 100 9.80 7.99 -7.90
CA ASP A 100 8.86 7.24 -8.75
C ASP A 100 8.39 5.94 -8.09
N ARG A 101 9.16 5.38 -7.16
CA ARG A 101 8.84 4.15 -6.41
C ARG A 101 7.78 4.36 -5.32
N LEU A 102 7.36 5.60 -5.06
CA LEU A 102 6.25 5.93 -4.17
C LEU A 102 4.95 6.21 -4.93
N ALA A 103 4.98 6.26 -6.26
CA ALA A 103 3.76 6.39 -7.06
C ALA A 103 2.92 5.11 -6.97
N TRP A 104 1.60 5.25 -7.01
CA TRP A 104 0.68 4.10 -6.92
C TRP A 104 -0.60 4.28 -7.75
N ASP A 105 -1.00 3.18 -8.40
CA ASP A 105 -2.32 2.94 -9.00
C ASP A 105 -3.21 2.15 -8.05
N LEU A 106 -2.62 1.33 -7.18
CA LEU A 106 -3.29 0.59 -6.13
C LEU A 106 -2.52 0.79 -4.82
N TYR A 107 -3.20 1.22 -3.77
CA TYR A 107 -2.60 1.40 -2.45
C TYR A 107 -3.36 0.58 -1.42
N ASN A 108 -2.74 -0.48 -0.91
CA ASN A 108 -3.24 -1.23 0.23
C ASN A 108 -2.79 -0.52 1.51
N ILE A 109 -3.67 0.28 2.11
CA ILE A 109 -3.29 1.21 3.18
C ILE A 109 -2.87 0.47 4.44
N PRO A 110 -1.96 1.05 5.25
CA PRO A 110 -1.37 0.31 6.33
C PRO A 110 -2.37 -0.03 7.44
N HIS A 111 -2.15 -1.18 8.06
CA HIS A 111 -2.74 -1.56 9.34
C HIS A 111 -4.26 -1.35 9.36
N HIS A 112 -4.94 -1.91 8.36
CA HIS A 112 -6.40 -1.91 8.29
C HIS A 112 -7.04 -0.50 8.34
N CYS A 113 -6.41 0.55 7.80
CA CYS A 113 -6.86 1.95 7.94
C CYS A 113 -6.64 2.53 9.36
N SER A 114 -5.48 2.28 9.95
CA SER A 114 -5.09 2.88 11.23
C SER A 114 -4.76 4.36 11.08
N TYR A 115 -5.18 5.19 12.04
CA TYR A 115 -4.71 6.57 12.11
C TYR A 115 -3.21 6.66 12.37
N LEU A 116 -2.60 5.65 13.01
CA LEU A 116 -1.17 5.58 13.27
C LEU A 116 -0.34 5.45 11.99
N ALA A 117 -0.93 5.05 10.88
CA ALA A 117 -0.29 5.13 9.56
C ALA A 117 -0.15 6.57 9.04
N LEU A 118 -0.99 7.48 9.54
CA LEU A 118 -1.08 8.86 9.08
C LEU A 118 -0.37 9.83 10.02
N SER A 119 -0.53 9.64 11.33
CA SER A 119 -0.05 10.55 12.36
C SER A 119 0.04 9.86 13.74
N ASP A 120 0.64 10.54 14.71
CA ASP A 120 0.65 10.15 16.12
C ASP A 120 -0.65 10.51 16.86
N GLU A 121 -1.47 11.39 16.29
CA GLU A 121 -2.75 11.81 16.88
C GLU A 121 -3.95 11.37 16.03
N LYS A 122 -4.92 10.69 16.65
CA LYS A 122 -6.23 10.43 16.04
C LYS A 122 -7.03 11.74 16.01
N GLY A 123 -7.37 12.22 14.83
CA GLY A 123 -8.18 13.43 14.70
C GLY A 123 -9.59 13.25 15.28
N GLU A 124 -10.28 14.36 15.59
CA GLU A 124 -11.68 14.32 16.04
C GLU A 124 -12.61 13.86 14.91
N PHE A 125 -12.49 14.49 13.74
CA PHE A 125 -13.31 14.21 12.56
C PHE A 125 -12.52 13.57 11.42
N GLU A 126 -11.29 14.02 11.20
CA GLU A 126 -10.37 13.56 10.16
C GLU A 126 -8.95 13.60 10.74
N THR A 127 -8.18 12.54 10.53
CA THR A 127 -6.77 12.50 10.95
C THR A 127 -5.93 13.35 10.02
N ILE A 128 -5.21 14.32 10.56
CA ILE A 128 -4.28 15.15 9.78
C ILE A 128 -2.97 14.37 9.61
N PRO A 129 -2.56 14.00 8.40
CA PRO A 129 -1.34 13.24 8.19
C PRO A 129 -0.09 14.11 8.44
N LYS A 130 1.00 13.46 8.86
CA LYS A 130 2.33 14.08 8.94
C LYS A 130 2.81 14.54 7.56
N PRO A 131 3.71 15.55 7.48
CA PRO A 131 4.13 16.13 6.20
C PRO A 131 4.65 15.13 5.17
N LEU A 132 5.49 14.16 5.55
CA LEU A 132 6.02 13.20 4.59
C LEU A 132 4.99 12.14 4.19
N ILE A 133 4.05 11.82 5.07
CA ILE A 133 2.91 10.96 4.72
C ILE A 133 2.02 11.62 3.67
N LYS A 134 1.88 12.96 3.70
CA LYS A 134 1.19 13.70 2.63
C LYS A 134 1.87 13.49 1.28
N GLU A 135 3.19 13.34 1.22
CA GLU A 135 3.91 13.07 -0.03
C GLU A 135 3.44 11.72 -0.61
N ILE A 136 3.39 10.64 0.18
CA ILE A 136 2.86 9.33 -0.26
C ILE A 136 1.42 9.44 -0.75
N LEU A 137 0.55 10.13 0.00
CA LEU A 137 -0.87 10.26 -0.36
C LEU A 137 -1.06 11.06 -1.66
N MET A 138 -0.20 12.04 -1.93
CA MET A 138 -0.21 12.82 -3.16
C MET A 138 0.46 12.10 -4.34
N SER A 139 1.22 11.03 -4.09
CA SER A 139 1.80 10.17 -5.14
C SER A 139 0.78 9.23 -5.80
N GLY A 140 -0.48 9.24 -5.37
CA GLY A 140 -1.56 8.53 -6.04
C GLY A 140 -1.78 9.05 -7.46
N LYS A 141 -1.85 8.14 -8.43
CA LYS A 141 -2.13 8.49 -9.82
C LYS A 141 -3.63 8.77 -10.04
N GLU A 142 -3.96 9.49 -11.11
CA GLU A 142 -5.35 9.67 -11.51
C GLU A 142 -6.01 8.32 -11.78
N GLY A 143 -7.22 8.10 -11.26
CA GLY A 143 -7.92 6.81 -11.35
C GLY A 143 -7.42 5.72 -10.40
N ALA A 144 -6.44 6.01 -9.53
CA ALA A 144 -5.92 5.03 -8.57
C ALA A 144 -6.94 4.61 -7.51
N TYR A 145 -6.77 3.40 -6.98
CA TYR A 145 -7.60 2.81 -5.95
C TYR A 145 -6.89 2.78 -4.60
N ILE A 146 -7.65 3.03 -3.54
CA ILE A 146 -7.22 2.82 -2.16
C ILE A 146 -7.99 1.62 -1.62
N VAL A 147 -7.31 0.67 -0.97
CA VAL A 147 -7.92 -0.53 -0.42
C VAL A 147 -7.59 -0.64 1.06
N SER A 148 -8.64 -0.72 1.89
CA SER A 148 -8.55 -1.12 3.29
C SER A 148 -8.92 -2.58 3.41
N SER A 149 -7.95 -3.43 3.75
CA SER A 149 -8.25 -4.79 4.21
C SER A 149 -8.77 -4.71 5.63
N SER A 150 -10.08 -4.61 5.85
CA SER A 150 -10.65 -4.43 7.19
C SER A 150 -12.11 -4.87 7.26
N CYS A 151 -12.65 -4.94 8.47
CA CYS A 151 -14.09 -4.90 8.67
C CYS A 151 -14.70 -3.57 8.16
N PRO A 152 -16.04 -3.46 8.03
CA PRO A 152 -16.68 -2.22 7.62
C PRO A 152 -16.31 -1.03 8.50
N ILE A 153 -16.15 0.14 7.87
CA ILE A 153 -15.72 1.38 8.53
C ILE A 153 -16.93 2.30 8.67
N MET A 154 -17.56 2.23 9.85
CA MET A 154 -18.81 2.91 10.14
C MET A 154 -18.57 4.31 10.73
N ASP A 155 -19.27 5.32 10.24
CA ASP A 155 -19.25 6.68 10.81
C ASP A 155 -20.31 6.85 11.92
N THR A 156 -20.19 6.04 12.97
CA THR A 156 -21.03 6.12 14.19
C THR A 156 -20.22 6.67 15.37
N LYS A 157 -20.89 6.88 16.52
CA LYS A 157 -20.20 7.26 17.76
C LYS A 157 -19.15 6.22 18.14
N GLU A 158 -19.54 4.95 18.13
CA GLU A 158 -18.67 3.81 18.45
C GLU A 158 -17.49 3.75 17.48
N GLY A 159 -17.74 3.95 16.18
CA GLY A 159 -16.70 3.98 15.15
C GLY A 159 -15.70 5.13 15.29
N ARG A 160 -16.12 6.27 15.85
CA ARG A 160 -15.22 7.40 16.14
C ARG A 160 -14.40 7.17 17.40
N GLU A 161 -15.02 6.56 18.41
CA GLU A 161 -14.44 6.33 19.73
C GLU A 161 -13.52 5.10 19.77
N GLN A 162 -13.65 4.15 18.82
CA GLN A 162 -12.88 2.91 18.84
C GLN A 162 -11.37 3.13 18.88
N THR A 163 -10.70 2.32 19.69
CA THR A 163 -9.24 2.36 19.88
C THR A 163 -8.52 1.65 18.75
N GLN A 164 -8.98 0.45 18.37
CA GLN A 164 -8.37 -0.37 17.34
C GLN A 164 -8.84 0.04 15.94
N PRO A 165 -8.01 -0.10 14.90
CA PRO A 165 -8.42 0.14 13.52
C PRO A 165 -9.50 -0.86 13.07
N PRO A 166 -10.28 -0.54 12.01
CA PRO A 166 -10.16 0.63 11.14
C PRO A 166 -10.69 1.94 11.75
N HIS A 167 -10.02 3.08 11.53
CA HIS A 167 -10.51 4.37 12.04
C HIS A 167 -11.23 5.19 10.97
N ILE A 168 -12.47 5.61 11.25
CA ILE A 168 -13.25 6.45 10.32
C ILE A 168 -12.54 7.79 10.01
N GLN A 169 -11.81 8.34 10.99
CA GLN A 169 -11.04 9.58 10.80
C GLN A 169 -9.86 9.39 9.84
N ALA A 170 -9.25 8.20 9.81
CA ALA A 170 -8.24 7.84 8.83
C ALA A 170 -8.86 7.65 7.44
N LYS A 171 -10.00 6.93 7.33
CA LYS A 171 -10.75 6.78 6.07
C LYS A 171 -11.07 8.14 5.44
N LYS A 172 -11.51 9.12 6.24
CA LYS A 172 -11.79 10.49 5.78
C LYS A 172 -10.56 11.17 5.21
N CYS A 173 -9.39 11.02 5.84
CA CYS A 173 -8.12 11.53 5.30
C CYS A 173 -7.80 10.88 3.94
N TYR A 174 -7.83 9.55 3.86
CA TYR A 174 -7.56 8.86 2.59
C TYR A 174 -8.53 9.27 1.48
N GLU A 175 -9.82 9.44 1.78
CA GLU A 175 -10.81 9.97 0.84
C GLU A 175 -10.53 11.42 0.41
N THR A 176 -10.07 12.28 1.33
CA THR A 176 -9.64 13.65 1.02
C THR A 176 -8.50 13.63 0.00
N TYR A 177 -7.46 12.81 0.20
CA TYR A 177 -6.32 12.76 -0.71
C TYR A 177 -6.63 12.03 -2.02
N ARG A 178 -7.45 10.97 -1.99
CA ARG A 178 -7.98 10.33 -3.19
C ARG A 178 -8.66 11.36 -4.11
N LYS A 179 -9.48 12.25 -3.56
CA LYS A 179 -10.13 13.31 -4.34
C LYS A 179 -9.12 14.31 -4.91
N LYS A 180 -8.09 14.68 -4.13
CA LYS A 180 -7.03 15.61 -4.58
C LYS A 180 -6.21 15.06 -5.74
N THR A 181 -5.99 13.74 -5.79
CA THR A 181 -5.23 13.08 -6.86
C THR A 181 -6.10 12.61 -8.03
N GLY A 182 -7.43 12.77 -7.95
CA GLY A 182 -8.35 12.24 -8.97
C GLY A 182 -8.46 10.71 -8.93
N GLY A 183 -8.16 10.07 -7.79
CA GLY A 183 -8.30 8.63 -7.62
C GLY A 183 -9.74 8.14 -7.77
N ALA A 184 -9.92 6.88 -8.16
CA ALA A 184 -11.22 6.28 -8.48
C ALA A 184 -12.09 6.06 -7.23
N THR A 185 -11.70 5.14 -6.35
CA THR A 185 -12.52 4.70 -5.20
C THR A 185 -11.65 4.25 -4.03
N PHE A 186 -12.16 4.47 -2.80
CA PHE A 186 -11.71 3.79 -1.58
C PHE A 186 -12.57 2.55 -1.36
N LEU A 187 -11.96 1.37 -1.28
CA LEU A 187 -12.63 0.08 -1.13
C LEU A 187 -12.32 -0.53 0.24
N VAL A 188 -13.31 -1.13 0.89
CA VAL A 188 -13.12 -1.92 2.12
C VAL A 188 -13.45 -3.37 1.80
N THR A 189 -12.53 -4.30 2.10
CA THR A 189 -12.69 -5.71 1.68
C THR A 189 -13.96 -6.36 2.24
N MET A 190 -14.37 -6.02 3.46
CA MET A 190 -15.62 -6.54 4.05
C MET A 190 -16.87 -5.70 3.73
N GLU A 191 -16.77 -4.67 2.86
CA GLU A 191 -17.92 -3.92 2.34
C GLU A 191 -18.24 -4.27 0.88
N GLU A 192 -17.35 -4.97 0.18
CA GLU A 192 -17.42 -5.19 -1.27
C GLU A 192 -17.76 -6.64 -1.64
N PRO A 193 -18.63 -6.90 -2.63
CA PRO A 193 -19.48 -5.91 -3.31
C PRO A 193 -20.64 -5.43 -2.41
N ASN A 194 -20.86 -6.08 -1.28
CA ASN A 194 -21.81 -5.68 -0.25
C ASN A 194 -21.36 -6.20 1.13
N GLY A 195 -21.72 -5.48 2.20
CA GLY A 195 -21.29 -5.81 3.56
C GLY A 195 -21.95 -7.03 4.23
N THR A 196 -22.89 -7.72 3.57
CA THR A 196 -23.51 -8.95 4.12
C THR A 196 -22.93 -10.22 3.53
N LYS A 197 -22.45 -10.16 2.28
CA LYS A 197 -21.75 -11.24 1.59
C LYS A 197 -20.55 -10.64 0.83
N PRO A 198 -19.45 -10.34 1.53
CA PRO A 198 -18.26 -9.81 0.89
C PRO A 198 -17.59 -10.87 0.01
N GLU A 199 -16.95 -10.43 -1.06
CA GLU A 199 -16.20 -11.26 -2.00
C GLU A 199 -14.80 -10.66 -2.22
N PRO A 200 -13.80 -11.47 -2.60
CA PRO A 200 -12.46 -10.96 -2.86
C PRO A 200 -12.45 -9.86 -3.93
N LEU A 201 -11.67 -8.81 -3.70
CA LEU A 201 -11.39 -7.80 -4.72
C LEU A 201 -10.42 -8.38 -5.75
N GLU A 202 -10.83 -8.40 -7.02
CA GLU A 202 -9.97 -8.82 -8.13
C GLU A 202 -9.64 -7.62 -9.00
N PHE A 203 -8.37 -7.25 -9.09
CA PHE A 203 -7.90 -6.21 -9.99
C PHE A 203 -7.29 -6.82 -11.24
N LYS A 204 -7.55 -6.21 -12.39
CA LYS A 204 -7.00 -6.62 -13.69
C LYS A 204 -6.16 -5.50 -14.27
N VAL A 205 -5.00 -5.86 -14.80
CA VAL A 205 -4.19 -4.99 -15.65
C VAL A 205 -4.23 -5.56 -17.06
N ASP A 206 -4.97 -4.91 -17.93
CA ASP A 206 -5.16 -5.36 -19.32
C ASP A 206 -4.89 -4.24 -20.33
N ASN A 207 -5.38 -4.41 -21.56
CA ASN A 207 -5.16 -3.44 -22.64
C ASN A 207 -5.85 -2.08 -22.41
N LEU A 208 -6.83 -2.04 -21.51
CA LEU A 208 -7.56 -0.84 -21.08
C LEU A 208 -6.95 -0.21 -19.82
N GLY A 209 -5.98 -0.87 -19.18
CA GLY A 209 -5.28 -0.41 -17.99
C GLY A 209 -5.66 -1.18 -16.74
N LEU A 210 -5.37 -0.60 -15.57
CA LEU A 210 -5.75 -1.15 -14.27
C LEU A 210 -7.23 -0.86 -13.99
N SER A 211 -7.99 -1.89 -13.61
CA SER A 211 -9.39 -1.75 -13.21
C SER A 211 -9.82 -2.82 -12.20
N LEU A 212 -10.85 -2.51 -11.40
CA LEU A 212 -11.50 -3.50 -10.54
C LEU A 212 -12.43 -4.39 -11.38
N ALA A 213 -12.19 -5.69 -11.37
CA ALA A 213 -13.07 -6.66 -11.98
C ALA A 213 -14.37 -6.75 -11.18
N ARG A 214 -15.49 -6.37 -11.80
CA ARG A 214 -16.82 -6.64 -11.26
C ARG A 214 -17.41 -7.86 -11.94
N ALA A 215 -18.04 -8.73 -11.17
CA ALA A 215 -18.94 -9.73 -11.75
C ALA A 215 -19.96 -8.98 -12.63
N ALA A 216 -20.16 -9.44 -13.86
CA ALA A 216 -21.15 -8.85 -14.75
C ALA A 216 -22.54 -9.02 -14.11
N SER A 217 -23.00 -8.01 -13.38
CA SER A 217 -24.38 -7.95 -12.92
C SER A 217 -25.25 -7.94 -14.17
N THR A 218 -26.12 -8.94 -14.31
CA THR A 218 -27.20 -8.96 -15.29
C THR A 218 -28.22 -7.86 -14.97
N ALA A 219 -27.80 -6.61 -15.14
CA ALA A 219 -28.64 -5.42 -15.20
C ALA A 219 -27.80 -4.31 -15.83
N ALA A 220 -28.21 -3.84 -17.01
CA ALA A 220 -27.54 -2.80 -17.76
C ALA A 220 -27.46 -1.50 -16.94
N ALA A 221 -26.28 -1.23 -16.37
CA ALA A 221 -25.85 0.11 -16.00
C ALA A 221 -24.35 0.18 -16.27
N ILE A 222 -23.99 0.68 -17.44
CA ILE A 222 -22.60 0.96 -17.81
C ILE A 222 -22.16 2.18 -16.98
N LEU A 223 -21.67 1.93 -15.76
CA LEU A 223 -20.85 2.90 -15.06
C LEU A 223 -19.43 2.76 -15.62
N THR A 224 -19.09 3.59 -16.60
CA THR A 224 -17.72 3.73 -17.06
C THR A 224 -16.92 4.42 -15.94
N SER A 225 -16.23 3.64 -15.10
CA SER A 225 -15.06 4.20 -14.42
C SER A 225 -14.04 4.53 -15.51
N LYS A 226 -13.70 5.81 -15.68
CA LYS A 226 -12.63 6.18 -16.60
C LYS A 226 -11.35 5.47 -16.15
N PRO A 227 -10.74 4.63 -17.01
CA PRO A 227 -9.45 4.03 -16.68
C PRO A 227 -8.43 5.15 -16.44
N ALA A 228 -7.46 4.90 -15.57
CA ALA A 228 -6.31 5.78 -15.37
C ALA A 228 -5.75 6.19 -16.74
N PRO A 229 -5.55 7.49 -17.01
CA PRO A 229 -5.06 7.93 -18.31
C PRO A 229 -3.71 7.29 -18.59
N ARG A 230 -3.47 6.94 -19.86
CA ARG A 230 -2.15 6.49 -20.30
C ARG A 230 -1.15 7.63 -20.08
N ALA A 231 -0.13 7.38 -19.27
CA ALA A 231 1.05 8.23 -19.24
C ALA A 231 1.79 8.03 -20.57
N GLY A 232 1.85 9.10 -21.37
CA GLY A 232 2.75 9.23 -22.52
C GLY A 232 4.07 9.87 -22.12
#